data_AF-A0A6B3HVL4-F1
#
_entry.id   AF-A0A6B3HVL4-F1
#
_cell.length_a   1.000
_cell.length_b   1.000
_cell.length_c   1.000
_cell.angle_alpha   90.00
_cell.angle_beta   90.00
_cell.angle_gamma   90.00
#
_symmetry.space_group_name_H-M   'P 1'
#
loop_
_entity.id
_entity.type
_entity.pdbx_description
1 polymer ?
#
loop_
_entity_poly.entity_id
_entity_poly.type
_entity_poly.pdbx_seq_one_letter_code
_entity_poly.pdbx_strand_id
1 'polypeptide(L)' 'HYDGRRGYTVVTLTEKQARADFRTVPAVTTPGAPVSTAASFVTEAGNPGLTPA' A
#
# COMPACT_ATOMS: atom_id res chain seq x y z
N HIS A 1 -5.32 7.85 1.67
CA HIS A 1 -3.98 8.20 2.17
C HIS A 1 -3.17 8.76 1.01
N TYR A 2 -2.72 10.00 1.10
CA TYR A 2 -1.85 10.63 0.11
C TYR A 2 -0.57 11.05 0.82
N ASP A 3 0.58 10.65 0.30
CA ASP A 3 1.88 10.79 0.96
C ASP A 3 2.94 11.46 0.08
N GLY A 4 2.59 11.81 -1.17
CA GLY A 4 3.48 12.55 -2.10
C GLY A 4 4.77 11.83 -2.52
N ARG A 5 5.09 10.68 -1.92
CA ARG A 5 6.27 9.88 -2.20
C ARG A 5 6.07 8.99 -3.42
N ARG A 6 7.14 8.79 -4.18
CA ARG A 6 7.18 7.82 -5.30
C ARG A 6 7.15 6.40 -4.75
N GLY A 7 6.66 5.47 -5.56
CA GLY A 7 6.48 4.09 -5.14
C GLY A 7 5.52 3.31 -6.02
N TYR A 8 4.93 2.27 -5.44
CA TYR A 8 3.96 1.38 -6.07
C TYR A 8 3.02 0.79 -5.01
N THR A 9 1.90 0.21 -5.44
CA THR A 9 0.98 -0.48 -4.53
C THR A 9 1.02 -1.97 -4.80
N VAL A 10 1.15 -2.77 -3.75
CA VAL A 10 0.95 -4.22 -3.82
C VAL A 10 -0.47 -4.52 -3.36
N VAL A 11 -1.23 -5.21 -4.22
CA VAL A 11 -2.58 -5.66 -3.88
C VAL A 11 -2.56 -7.17 -3.73
N THR A 12 -2.90 -7.65 -2.53
CA THR A 12 -3.10 -9.08 -2.26
C THR A 12 -4.60 -9.35 -2.19
N LEU A 13 -5.08 -10.23 -3.07
CA LEU A 13 -6.48 -10.62 -3.16
C LEU A 13 -6.66 -12.03 -2.61
N THR A 14 -7.69 -12.20 -1.80
CA THR A 14 -8.18 -13.50 -1.32
C THR A 14 -9.70 -13.53 -1.47
N GLU A 15 -10.32 -14.68 -1.25
CA GLU A 15 -11.78 -14.79 -1.24
C GLU A 15 -12.45 -13.92 -0.17
N LYS A 16 -11.73 -13.61 0.91
CA LYS A 16 -12.29 -12.90 2.09
C LYS A 16 -12.01 -11.41 2.08
N GLN A 17 -10.96 -10.96 1.41
CA GLN A 17 -10.52 -9.57 1.47
C GLN A 17 -9.56 -9.19 0.34
N ALA A 18 -9.48 -7.89 0.08
CA ALA A 18 -8.36 -7.26 -0.62
C ALA A 18 -7.53 -6.44 0.35
N ARG A 19 -6.22 -6.63 0.34
CA ARG A 19 -5.26 -5.81 1.09
C ARG A 19 -4.42 -5.00 0.12
N ALA A 20 -4.30 -3.70 0.38
CA ALA A 20 -3.46 -2.77 -0.38
C ALA A 20 -2.33 -2.25 0.50
N ASP A 21 -1.08 -2.57 0.15
CA ASP A 21 0.12 -2.06 0.81
C ASP A 21 0.76 -0.98 -0.08
N PHE A 22 0.77 0.26 0.41
CA PHE A 22 1.36 1.41 -0.27
C PHE A 22 2.87 1.44 0.00
N ARG A 23 3.66 1.00 -0.98
CA ARG A 23 5.12 0.89 -0.89
C ARG A 23 5.75 2.16 -1.45
N THR A 24 6.58 2.83 -0.66
CA THR A 24 7.21 4.11 -1.02
C THR A 24 8.72 4.04 -0.96
N VAL A 25 9.38 4.91 -1.71
CA VAL A 25 10.82 5.20 -1.61
C VAL A 25 11.02 6.64 -1.14
N PRO A 26 12.03 6.90 -0.28
CA PRO A 26 12.27 8.24 0.26
C PRO A 26 12.87 9.21 -0.78
N ALA A 27 13.60 8.69 -1.77
CA ALA A 27 14.19 9.47 -2.86
C ALA A 27 14.32 8.59 -4.12
N VAL A 28 14.24 9.22 -5.29
CA VAL A 28 14.40 8.56 -6.61
C VAL A 28 15.62 9.07 -7.39
N THR A 29 16.24 10.16 -6.93
CA THR A 29 17.43 10.75 -7.57
C THR A 29 18.72 10.04 -7.19
N THR A 30 18.69 9.21 -6.14
CA THR A 30 19.82 8.39 -5.68
C THR A 30 19.45 6.91 -5.77
N PRO A 31 20.19 6.09 -6.52
CA PRO A 31 19.97 4.65 -6.58
C PRO A 31 20.10 3.97 -5.20
N GLY A 32 19.40 2.85 -5.02
CA GLY A 32 19.53 2.02 -3.81
C GLY A 32 18.72 2.50 -2.60
N ALA A 33 17.86 3.53 -2.77
CA ALA A 33 16.95 3.94 -1.71
C ALA A 33 16.01 2.78 -1.30
N PRO A 34 15.84 2.51 0.02
CA PRO A 34 15.04 1.38 0.47
C PRO A 34 13.55 1.62 0.25
N VAL A 35 12.82 0.53 -0.02
CA VAL A 35 11.35 0.55 -0.12
C VAL A 35 10.74 0.21 1.24
N SER A 36 9.78 1.01 1.70
CA SER A 36 9.02 0.77 2.94
C SER A 36 7.50 0.83 2.71
N THR A 37 6.71 0.24 3.60
CA THR A 37 5.25 0.38 3.57
C THR A 37 4.87 1.65 4.31
N ALA A 38 4.30 2.62 3.60
CA ALA A 38 3.82 3.87 4.20
C ALA A 38 2.45 3.70 4.87
N ALA A 39 1.60 2.86 4.29
CA ALA A 39 0.30 2.52 4.84
C ALA A 39 -0.20 1.19 4.26
N SER A 40 -1.05 0.52 5.02
CA SER A 40 -1.74 -0.70 4.60
C SER A 40 -3.23 -0.53 4.87
N PHE A 41 -4.06 -0.98 3.93
CA PHE A 41 -5.51 -0.97 4.08
C PHE A 41 -6.12 -2.31 3.67
N VAL A 42 -7.24 -2.66 4.28
CA VAL A 42 -8.04 -3.83 3.94
C VAL A 42 -9.45 -3.39 3.54
N THR A 43 -10.03 -4.11 2.59
CA THR A 43 -11.47 -4.13 2.34
C THR A 43 -11.93 -5.58 2.41
N GLU A 44 -13.01 -5.84 3.15
CA GLU A 44 -13.54 -7.20 3.32
C GLU A 44 -14.60 -7.52 2.27
N ALA A 45 -14.67 -8.79 1.86
CA ALA A 45 -15.69 -9.25 0.94
C ALA A 45 -17.08 -9.10 1.58
N GLY A 46 -18.00 -8.45 0.86
CA GLY A 46 -19.35 -8.18 1.37
C GLY A 46 -19.44 -7.03 2.37
N ASN A 47 -18.32 -6.42 2.77
CA ASN A 47 -18.28 -5.27 3.67
C ASN A 47 -17.37 -4.17 3.07
N PRO A 48 -17.88 -3.42 2.07
CA PRO A 48 -17.08 -2.45 1.34
C PRO A 48 -16.66 -1.27 2.23
N GLY A 49 -15.40 -0.89 2.14
CA GLY A 49 -14.81 0.18 2.95
C GLY A 49 -13.32 -0.04 3.14
N LEU A 50 -12.56 1.03 3.39
CA LEU A 50 -11.14 0.93 3.68
C LEU A 50 -10.89 1.05 5.17
N THR A 51 -10.33 0.00 5.76
CA THR A 51 -9.86 0.00 7.15
C THR A 51 -8.33 -0.08 7.18
N PRO A 52 -7.64 0.56 8.12
CA PRO A 52 -6.22 0.32 8.34
C PRO A 52 -5.97 -1.18 8.60
N ALA A 53 -4.96 -1.74 7.94
CA ALA A 53 -4.58 -3.15 8.08
C ALA A 53 -3.77 -3.43 9.34
#